data_AF-A0A2P8HL24-F1
#
_entry.id   AF-A0A2P8HL24-F1
#
_cell.length_a   1.000
_cell.length_b   1.000
_cell.length_c   1.000
_cell.angle_alpha   90.00
_cell.angle_beta   90.00
_cell.angle_gamma   90.00
#
_symmetry.space_group_name_H-M   'P 1'
#
loop_
_entity.id
_entity.type
_entity.pdbx_description
1 polymer ?
#
loop_
_entity_poly.entity_id
_entity_poly.type
_entity_poly.pdbx_seq_one_letter_code
_entity_poly.pdbx_strand_id
1 'polypeptide(L)'
;MLMREQWRDVMISITLLVVAGLFYIWSLDLTSPSDIFPRLVIALLLTFSISLLFKSIFVRRAYVKERAFEGKEEETEEIEGEGEKVTIRKWAGIIALIAFVYLIPVIGFYTVSFIFMGVFIWYLDGLKTGIFNVLRPLITAGGALIFIYFVFDDFLNIPVPEGILF
;
A
#
# COMPACT_ATOMS: atom_id res chain seq x y z
N MET A 1 24.76 7.19 -11.30
CA MET A 1 23.51 7.18 -10.51
C MET A 1 22.43 6.31 -11.17
N LEU A 2 22.10 6.53 -12.46
CA LEU A 2 21.20 5.68 -13.28
C LEU A 2 21.45 4.16 -13.19
N MET A 3 22.71 3.71 -13.24
CA MET A 3 23.01 2.27 -13.14
C MET A 3 22.63 1.67 -11.77
N ARG A 4 22.71 2.43 -10.67
CA ARG A 4 22.38 1.93 -9.32
C ARG A 4 20.88 1.70 -9.15
N GLU A 5 20.06 2.56 -9.77
CA GLU A 5 18.60 2.43 -9.81
C GLU A 5 18.18 1.26 -10.69
N GLN A 6 18.79 1.09 -11.87
CA GLN A 6 18.55 -0.07 -12.73
C GLN A 6 18.87 -1.38 -12.01
N TRP A 7 20.01 -1.45 -11.32
CA TRP A 7 20.37 -2.62 -10.53
C TRP A 7 19.40 -2.86 -9.36
N ARG A 8 18.93 -1.81 -8.69
CA ARG A 8 17.91 -1.92 -7.65
C ARG A 8 16.62 -2.52 -8.20
N ASP A 9 16.16 -2.03 -9.34
CA ASP A 9 14.92 -2.49 -9.98
C ASP A 9 15.05 -3.94 -10.47
N VAL A 10 16.22 -4.33 -11.01
CA VAL A 10 16.54 -5.73 -11.31
C VAL A 10 16.47 -6.59 -10.04
N MET A 11 17.07 -6.15 -8.93
CA MET A 11 17.01 -6.89 -7.66
C MET A 11 15.59 -7.02 -7.13
N ILE A 12 14.79 -5.95 -7.20
CA ILE A 12 13.39 -5.95 -6.76
C ILE A 12 12.57 -6.91 -7.63
N SER A 13 12.67 -6.83 -8.95
CA SER A 13 11.93 -7.72 -9.85
C SER A 13 12.30 -9.19 -9.67
N ILE A 14 13.58 -9.51 -9.51
CA ILE A 14 14.01 -10.88 -9.20
C ILE A 14 13.43 -11.35 -7.87
N THR A 15 13.48 -10.51 -6.84
CA THR A 15 12.92 -10.84 -5.52
C THR A 15 11.42 -11.12 -5.62
N LEU A 16 10.68 -10.25 -6.30
CA LEU A 16 9.24 -10.41 -6.49
C LEU A 16 8.91 -11.66 -7.32
N LEU A 17 9.69 -11.99 -8.35
CA LEU A 17 9.53 -13.23 -9.12
C LEU A 17 9.71 -14.47 -8.25
N VAL A 18 10.73 -14.49 -7.38
CA VAL A 18 10.96 -15.59 -6.44
C VAL A 18 9.79 -15.71 -5.46
N VAL A 19 9.34 -14.59 -4.89
CA VAL A 19 8.21 -14.56 -3.96
C VAL A 19 6.93 -15.06 -4.64
N ALA A 20 6.61 -14.58 -5.85
CA ALA A 20 5.48 -15.09 -6.62
C ALA A 20 5.60 -16.59 -6.91
N GLY A 21 6.80 -17.07 -7.28
CA GLY A 21 7.04 -18.49 -7.52
C GLY A 21 6.78 -19.35 -6.28
N LEU A 22 7.25 -18.91 -5.10
CA LEU A 22 6.98 -19.60 -3.84
C LEU A 22 5.48 -19.63 -3.50
N PHE A 23 4.80 -18.48 -3.62
CA PHE A 23 3.35 -18.42 -3.39
C PHE A 23 2.56 -19.24 -4.40
N TYR A 24 3.02 -19.33 -5.64
CA TYR A 24 2.41 -20.20 -6.65
C TYR A 24 2.47 -21.66 -6.21
N ILE A 25 3.63 -22.13 -5.74
CA ILE A 25 3.79 -23.50 -5.24
C ILE A 25 2.82 -23.75 -4.08
N TRP A 26 2.74 -22.85 -3.10
CA TRP A 26 1.81 -23.00 -1.97
C TRP A 26 0.34 -22.93 -2.39
N SER A 27 0.01 -22.18 -3.46
CA SER A 27 -1.35 -22.10 -3.99
C SER A 27 -1.82 -23.38 -4.70
N LEU A 28 -0.92 -24.34 -4.95
CA LEU A 28 -1.29 -25.64 -5.54
C LEU A 28 -2.05 -26.52 -4.55
N ASP A 29 -1.82 -26.34 -3.25
CA ASP A 29 -2.51 -27.10 -2.18
C ASP A 29 -3.92 -26.57 -1.90
N LEU A 30 -4.32 -25.43 -2.50
CA LEU A 30 -5.63 -24.84 -2.32
C LEU A 30 -6.68 -25.47 -3.25
N THR A 31 -7.84 -25.78 -2.69
CA THR A 31 -8.99 -26.28 -3.44
C THR A 31 -9.86 -25.14 -3.95
N SER A 32 -10.47 -25.34 -5.12
CA SER A 32 -11.44 -24.38 -5.67
C SER A 32 -12.67 -24.25 -4.75
N PRO A 33 -13.19 -23.02 -4.51
CA PRO A 33 -12.86 -21.74 -5.15
C PRO A 33 -11.80 -20.89 -4.44
N SER A 34 -11.26 -21.36 -3.31
CA SER A 34 -10.31 -20.58 -2.48
C SER A 34 -8.97 -20.29 -3.17
N ASP A 35 -8.65 -21.02 -4.23
CA ASP A 35 -7.45 -20.84 -5.04
C ASP A 35 -7.54 -19.64 -6.01
N ILE A 36 -8.75 -19.19 -6.35
CA ILE A 36 -8.98 -18.17 -7.39
C ILE A 36 -8.32 -16.84 -7.03
N PHE A 37 -8.60 -16.31 -5.83
CA PHE A 37 -8.07 -15.02 -5.41
C PHE A 37 -6.54 -15.02 -5.28
N PRO A 38 -5.91 -15.97 -4.56
CA PRO A 38 -4.46 -16.06 -4.48
C PRO A 38 -3.79 -16.18 -5.86
N ARG A 39 -4.32 -17.04 -6.75
CA ARG A 39 -3.74 -17.23 -8.09
C ARG A 39 -3.85 -15.99 -8.97
N LEU A 40 -4.94 -15.22 -8.86
CA LEU A 40 -5.09 -13.94 -9.55
C LEU A 40 -4.02 -12.93 -9.08
N VAL A 41 -3.85 -12.78 -7.76
CA VAL A 41 -2.84 -11.90 -7.18
C VAL A 41 -1.43 -12.32 -7.62
N ILE A 42 -1.13 -13.62 -7.60
CA ILE A 42 0.15 -14.18 -8.08
C ILE A 42 0.36 -13.86 -9.58
N ALA A 43 -0.67 -14.01 -10.41
CA ALA A 43 -0.58 -13.71 -11.84
C ALA A 43 -0.29 -12.24 -12.11
N LEU A 44 -0.94 -11.32 -11.39
CA LEU A 44 -0.64 -9.89 -11.47
C LEU A 44 0.80 -9.59 -11.02
N LEU A 45 1.22 -10.18 -9.89
CA LEU A 45 2.55 -9.97 -9.34
C LEU A 45 3.64 -10.48 -10.30
N LEU A 46 3.45 -11.64 -10.92
CA LEU A 46 4.32 -12.15 -11.98
C LEU A 46 4.36 -11.19 -13.17
N THR A 47 3.20 -10.75 -13.64
CA THR A 47 3.10 -9.86 -14.81
C THR A 47 3.86 -8.55 -14.59
N PHE A 48 3.66 -7.91 -13.43
CA PHE A 48 4.36 -6.67 -13.08
C PHE A 48 5.85 -6.88 -12.85
N SER A 49 6.24 -8.00 -12.21
CA SER A 49 7.66 -8.29 -11.96
C SER A 49 8.42 -8.55 -13.25
N ILE A 50 7.85 -9.29 -14.20
CA ILE A 50 8.42 -9.52 -15.53
C ILE A 50 8.50 -8.20 -16.30
N SER A 51 7.44 -7.39 -16.25
CA SER A 51 7.41 -6.09 -16.93
C SER A 51 8.48 -5.14 -16.38
N LEU A 52 8.68 -5.12 -15.06
CA LEU A 52 9.70 -4.32 -14.38
C LEU A 52 11.10 -4.81 -14.72
N LEU A 53 11.32 -6.14 -14.71
CA LEU A 53 12.59 -6.73 -15.14
C LEU A 53 12.90 -6.35 -16.60
N PHE A 54 11.91 -6.46 -17.49
CA PHE A 54 12.07 -6.10 -18.89
C PHE A 54 12.38 -4.62 -19.07
N LYS A 55 11.66 -3.72 -18.39
CA LYS A 55 11.94 -2.27 -18.37
C LYS A 55 13.38 -2.01 -17.90
N SER A 56 13.80 -2.65 -16.81
CA SER A 56 15.11 -2.43 -16.19
C SER A 56 16.29 -2.85 -17.07
N ILE A 57 16.15 -3.94 -17.82
CA ILE A 57 17.22 -4.49 -18.68
C ILE A 57 17.22 -3.84 -20.07
N PHE A 58 16.05 -3.71 -20.70
CA PHE A 58 15.96 -3.37 -22.13
C PHE A 58 15.67 -1.89 -22.40
N VAL A 59 15.08 -1.16 -21.45
CA VAL A 59 14.57 0.20 -21.71
C VAL A 59 15.39 1.25 -20.96
N ARG A 60 16.67 1.37 -21.34
CA ARG A 60 17.60 2.37 -20.75
C ARG A 60 17.11 3.82 -20.89
N ARG A 61 16.35 4.13 -21.95
CA ARG A 61 15.76 5.45 -22.21
C ARG A 61 14.58 5.78 -21.28
N ALA A 62 13.90 4.79 -20.69
CA ALA A 62 12.82 5.03 -19.76
C ALA A 62 13.33 5.76 -18.51
N TYR A 63 14.46 5.30 -17.95
CA TYR A 63 15.09 5.91 -16.78
C TYR A 63 15.60 7.34 -17.02
N VAL A 64 16.02 7.66 -18.24
CA VAL A 64 16.44 9.03 -18.58
C VAL A 64 15.24 9.98 -18.65
N LYS A 65 14.11 9.51 -19.16
CA LYS A 65 12.87 10.29 -19.24
C LYS A 65 12.20 10.43 -17.87
N GLU A 66 12.23 9.37 -17.06
CA GLU A 66 11.71 9.34 -15.69
C GLU A 66 12.48 10.32 -14.81
N ARG A 67 13.82 10.36 -14.91
CA ARG A 67 14.62 11.40 -14.24
C ARG A 67 14.37 12.82 -14.72
N ALA A 68 14.10 13.04 -16.00
CA ALA A 68 13.78 14.37 -16.51
C ALA A 68 12.40 14.87 -16.03
N PHE A 69 11.54 13.93 -15.60
CA PHE A 69 10.25 14.22 -14.98
C PHE A 69 10.41 14.39 -13.46
N GLU A 70 11.06 13.45 -12.78
CA GLU A 70 11.35 13.51 -11.34
C GLU A 70 12.22 14.72 -10.97
N GLY A 71 13.27 15.03 -11.74
CA GLY A 71 14.14 16.19 -11.49
C GLY A 71 13.44 17.55 -11.70
N LYS A 72 12.29 17.59 -12.38
CA LYS A 72 11.44 18.79 -12.46
C LYS A 72 10.48 18.90 -11.27
N GLU A 73 10.07 17.76 -10.70
CA GLU A 73 9.29 17.73 -9.46
C GLU A 73 10.17 18.05 -8.26
N GLU A 74 11.40 17.53 -8.20
CA GLU A 74 12.39 17.83 -7.15
C GLU A 74 12.77 19.32 -7.10
N GLU A 75 12.94 20.01 -8.23
CA GLU A 75 13.16 21.47 -8.23
C GLU A 75 11.96 22.28 -7.71
N THR A 76 10.77 21.68 -7.63
CA THR A 76 9.57 22.35 -7.07
C THR A 76 9.37 22.01 -5.59
N GLU A 77 9.92 20.90 -5.10
CA GLU A 77 9.87 20.46 -3.70
C GLU A 77 11.12 20.85 -2.87
N GLU A 78 12.25 21.18 -3.51
CA GLU A 78 13.46 21.66 -2.84
C GLU A 78 13.36 23.16 -2.45
N ILE A 79 12.37 23.51 -1.62
CA ILE A 79 12.42 24.70 -0.77
C ILE A 79 12.63 24.25 0.68
N GLU A 80 13.91 24.24 1.06
CA GLU A 80 14.44 24.40 2.43
C GLU A 80 13.93 23.44 3.54
N GLY A 81 14.66 22.34 3.78
CA GLY A 81 14.75 21.70 5.10
C GLY A 81 13.98 20.38 5.35
N GLU A 82 13.76 19.54 4.32
CA GLU A 82 12.84 18.38 4.42
C GLU A 82 13.45 16.97 4.60
N GLY A 83 14.77 16.77 4.46
CA GLY A 83 15.36 15.42 4.51
C GLY A 83 15.12 14.63 5.81
N GLU A 84 15.07 15.33 6.95
CA GLU A 84 14.81 14.71 8.26
C GLU A 84 13.31 14.48 8.50
N LYS A 85 12.46 15.41 8.02
CA LYS A 85 10.99 15.33 8.11
C LYS A 85 10.43 14.18 7.28
N VAL A 86 10.98 13.92 6.09
CA VAL A 86 10.57 12.80 5.23
C VAL A 86 10.89 11.46 5.91
N THR A 87 12.02 11.35 6.60
CA THR A 87 12.40 10.12 7.31
C THR A 87 11.50 9.86 8.51
N ILE A 88 11.24 10.88 9.34
CA ILE A 88 10.31 10.77 10.48
C ILE A 88 8.91 10.38 10.02
N ARG A 89 8.43 10.99 8.91
CA ARG A 89 7.09 10.70 8.42
C ARG A 89 6.91 9.25 7.96
N LYS A 90 7.94 8.68 7.33
CA LYS A 90 7.97 7.27 6.92
C LYS A 90 7.91 6.34 8.13
N TRP A 91 8.74 6.58 9.15
CA TRP A 91 8.72 5.77 10.37
C TRP A 91 7.40 5.87 11.13
N ALA A 92 6.81 7.07 11.23
CA ALA A 92 5.51 7.25 11.84
C ALA A 92 4.41 6.44 11.14
N GLY A 93 4.43 6.37 9.80
CA GLY A 93 3.49 5.55 9.03
C GLY A 93 3.66 4.05 9.29
N ILE A 94 4.90 3.56 9.38
CA ILE A 94 5.19 2.15 9.71
C ILE A 94 4.69 1.81 11.12
N ILE A 95 4.96 2.67 12.10
CA ILE A 95 4.52 2.48 13.48
C ILE A 95 2.99 2.48 13.56
N ALA A 96 2.32 3.40 12.86
CA ALA A 96 0.86 3.44 12.80
C ALA A 96 0.27 2.17 12.20
N LEU A 97 0.91 1.60 11.16
CA LEU A 97 0.48 0.35 10.54
C LEU A 97 0.66 -0.86 11.50
N ILE A 98 1.78 -0.90 12.23
CA ILE A 98 2.00 -1.93 13.24
C ILE A 98 0.93 -1.82 14.33
N ALA A 99 0.69 -0.62 14.84
CA ALA A 99 -0.34 -0.37 15.85
C ALA A 99 -1.73 -0.79 15.35
N PHE A 100 -2.08 -0.47 14.10
CA PHE A 100 -3.32 -0.90 13.46
C PHE A 100 -3.53 -2.41 13.57
N VAL A 101 -2.55 -3.22 13.17
CA VAL A 101 -2.66 -4.69 13.19
C VAL A 101 -2.86 -5.23 14.61
N TYR A 102 -2.11 -4.70 15.59
CA TYR A 102 -2.22 -5.15 16.98
C TYR A 102 -3.50 -4.68 17.68
N LEU A 103 -4.10 -3.58 17.24
CA LEU A 103 -5.34 -3.07 17.82
C LEU A 103 -6.59 -3.81 17.32
N ILE A 104 -6.57 -4.41 16.12
CA ILE A 104 -7.70 -5.15 15.55
C ILE A 104 -8.29 -6.17 16.54
N PRO A 105 -7.53 -7.13 17.11
CA PRO A 105 -8.10 -8.14 18.00
C PRO A 105 -8.60 -7.58 19.35
N VAL A 106 -8.22 -6.36 19.70
CA VAL A 106 -8.61 -5.72 20.98
C VAL A 106 -9.86 -4.88 20.79
N ILE A 107 -9.87 -4.01 19.78
CA ILE A 107 -10.89 -2.98 19.62
C ILE A 107 -11.95 -3.39 18.59
N GLY A 108 -11.57 -4.17 17.57
CA GLY A 108 -12.45 -4.62 16.50
C GLY A 108 -12.08 -4.02 15.15
N PHE A 109 -12.30 -4.79 14.08
CA PHE A 109 -11.83 -4.45 12.74
C PHE A 109 -12.38 -3.11 12.23
N TYR A 110 -13.70 -2.88 12.37
CA TYR A 110 -14.34 -1.68 11.82
C TYR A 110 -13.92 -0.41 12.56
N THR A 111 -13.91 -0.46 13.88
CA THR A 111 -13.56 0.69 14.72
C THR A 111 -12.11 1.11 14.50
N VAL A 112 -11.19 0.14 14.49
CA VAL A 112 -9.76 0.42 14.27
C VAL A 112 -9.49 0.92 12.87
N SER A 113 -10.16 0.36 11.85
CA SER A 113 -10.05 0.81 10.47
C SER A 113 -10.57 2.23 10.29
N PHE A 114 -11.65 2.61 10.98
CA PHE A 114 -12.23 3.95 10.88
C PHE A 114 -11.26 5.00 11.41
N ILE A 115 -10.73 4.76 12.62
CA ILE A 115 -9.78 5.65 13.28
C ILE A 115 -8.49 5.71 12.46
N PHE A 116 -7.93 4.55 12.09
CA PHE A 116 -6.68 4.49 11.33
C PHE A 116 -6.83 5.23 10.01
N MET A 117 -7.85 4.94 9.21
CA MET A 117 -7.98 5.55 7.89
C MET A 117 -8.26 7.05 7.99
N GLY A 118 -9.11 7.48 8.93
CA GLY A 118 -9.38 8.91 9.15
C GLY A 118 -8.12 9.67 9.58
N VAL A 119 -7.38 9.15 10.56
CA VAL A 119 -6.14 9.77 11.06
C VAL A 119 -5.05 9.73 9.98
N PHE A 120 -4.93 8.63 9.23
CA PHE A 120 -3.88 8.46 8.23
C PHE A 120 -4.10 9.39 7.02
N ILE A 121 -5.34 9.54 6.54
CA ILE A 121 -5.67 10.51 5.50
C ILE A 121 -5.40 11.94 6.00
N TRP A 122 -5.83 12.26 7.23
CA TRP A 122 -5.58 13.58 7.81
C TRP A 122 -4.08 13.89 7.99
N TYR A 123 -3.31 12.87 8.34
CA TYR A 123 -1.86 12.94 8.44
C TYR A 123 -1.18 13.16 7.08
N LEU A 124 -1.63 12.46 6.03
CA LEU A 124 -1.14 12.66 4.66
C LEU A 124 -1.47 14.05 4.11
N ASP A 125 -2.63 14.61 4.47
CA ASP A 125 -3.03 15.98 4.12
C ASP A 125 -2.27 17.07 4.91
N GLY A 126 -1.31 16.68 5.76
CA GLY A 126 -0.44 17.59 6.51
C GLY A 126 -1.04 18.12 7.81
N LEU A 127 -1.97 17.38 8.44
CA LEU A 127 -2.56 17.68 9.75
C LEU A 127 -3.20 19.08 9.85
N LYS A 128 -3.79 19.55 8.75
CA LYS A 128 -4.45 20.86 8.70
C LYS A 128 -5.68 20.85 9.59
N THR A 129 -5.83 21.83 10.48
CA THR A 129 -6.86 21.85 11.53
C THR A 129 -8.20 22.48 11.11
N GLY A 130 -8.35 22.89 9.85
CA GLY A 130 -9.62 23.42 9.33
C GLY A 130 -10.75 22.38 9.39
N ILE A 131 -11.99 22.82 9.64
CA ILE A 131 -13.13 21.92 9.83
C ILE A 131 -13.33 20.97 8.64
N PHE A 132 -13.15 21.48 7.42
CA PHE A 132 -13.22 20.69 6.18
C PHE A 132 -12.07 19.70 6.04
N ASN A 133 -10.90 20.01 6.60
CA ASN A 133 -9.72 19.15 6.54
C ASN A 133 -9.78 18.00 7.55
N VAL A 134 -10.62 18.11 8.59
CA VAL A 134 -10.90 17.01 9.53
C VAL A 134 -12.12 16.21 9.10
N LEU A 135 -13.15 16.88 8.60
CA LEU A 135 -14.41 16.24 8.22
C LEU A 135 -14.28 15.39 6.95
N ARG A 136 -13.50 15.84 5.96
CA ARG A 136 -13.28 15.08 4.71
C ARG A 136 -12.66 13.70 4.97
N PRO A 137 -11.52 13.57 5.70
CA PRO A 137 -10.97 12.26 6.07
C PRO A 137 -11.97 11.35 6.75
N LEU A 138 -12.79 11.89 7.66
CA LEU A 138 -13.77 11.12 8.43
C LEU A 138 -14.92 10.60 7.56
N ILE A 139 -15.42 11.44 6.64
CA ILE A 139 -16.45 11.04 5.67
C ILE A 139 -15.90 9.96 4.73
N THR A 140 -14.67 10.15 4.22
CA THR A 140 -14.02 9.15 3.36
C THR A 140 -13.81 7.83 4.11
N ALA A 141 -13.38 7.89 5.38
CA ALA A 141 -13.25 6.74 6.26
C ALA A 141 -14.57 5.99 6.44
N GLY A 142 -15.63 6.71 6.82
CA GLY A 142 -16.95 6.14 7.02
C GLY A 142 -17.53 5.54 5.73
N GLY A 143 -17.44 6.26 4.61
CA GLY A 143 -17.97 5.80 3.32
C GLY A 143 -17.31 4.51 2.84
N ALA A 144 -15.99 4.40 2.95
CA ALA A 144 -15.28 3.18 2.58
C ALA A 144 -15.64 2.01 3.50
N LEU A 145 -15.78 2.23 4.81
CA LEU A 145 -16.16 1.18 5.75
C LEU A 145 -17.59 0.70 5.57
N ILE A 146 -18.52 1.62 5.28
CA ILE A 146 -19.89 1.25 4.92
C ILE A 146 -19.87 0.34 3.69
N PHE A 147 -19.10 0.70 2.65
CA PHE A 147 -18.95 -0.14 1.47
C PHE A 147 -18.36 -1.52 1.80
N ILE A 148 -17.29 -1.57 2.61
CA ILE A 148 -16.67 -2.83 3.03
C ILE A 148 -17.66 -3.69 3.83
N TYR A 149 -18.39 -3.10 4.78
CA TYR A 149 -19.41 -3.80 5.57
C TYR A 149 -20.46 -4.45 4.65
N PHE A 150 -21.06 -3.68 3.74
CA PHE A 150 -22.08 -4.21 2.84
C PHE A 150 -21.55 -5.31 1.91
N VAL A 151 -20.35 -5.16 1.37
CA VAL A 151 -19.81 -6.14 0.42
C VAL A 151 -19.29 -7.39 1.14
N PHE A 152 -18.54 -7.23 2.22
CA PHE A 152 -17.79 -8.33 2.83
C PHE A 152 -18.55 -9.03 3.95
N ASP A 153 -19.27 -8.29 4.78
CA ASP A 153 -20.01 -8.86 5.90
C ASP A 153 -21.43 -9.25 5.49
N ASP A 154 -22.21 -8.29 4.98
CA ASP A 154 -23.63 -8.55 4.63
C ASP A 154 -23.76 -9.43 3.36
N PHE A 155 -23.05 -9.09 2.29
CA PHE A 155 -23.18 -9.80 1.01
C PHE A 155 -22.36 -11.09 0.95
N LEU A 156 -21.09 -11.06 1.36
CA LEU A 156 -20.18 -12.22 1.29
C LEU A 156 -20.12 -13.05 2.58
N ASN A 157 -20.70 -12.60 3.69
CA ASN A 157 -20.69 -13.31 5.00
C ASN A 157 -19.29 -13.74 5.44
N ILE A 158 -18.30 -12.88 5.23
CA ILE A 158 -16.92 -13.14 5.66
C ILE A 158 -16.79 -12.78 7.14
N PRO A 159 -16.38 -13.74 8.01
CA PRO A 159 -16.19 -13.46 9.42
C PRO A 159 -15.05 -12.45 9.61
N VAL A 160 -15.39 -11.30 10.17
CA VAL A 160 -14.43 -10.24 10.52
C VAL A 160 -14.05 -10.33 12.01
N PRO A 161 -12.81 -9.94 12.38
CA PRO A 161 -12.40 -9.95 13.77
C PRO A 161 -13.21 -8.96 14.61
N GLU A 162 -14.06 -9.50 15.48
CA GLU A 162 -14.77 -8.72 16.49
C GLU A 162 -13.84 -8.38 17.66
N GLY A 163 -13.96 -7.16 18.17
CA GLY A 163 -13.26 -6.72 19.38
C GLY A 163 -14.22 -6.21 20.46
N ILE A 164 -13.69 -5.49 21.44
CA ILE A 164 -14.50 -4.93 22.53
C ILE A 164 -15.56 -3.94 22.01
N LEU A 165 -15.25 -3.26 20.91
CA LEU A 165 -16.10 -2.27 20.25
C LEU A 165 -16.42 -2.73 18.83
N PHE A 166 -16.95 -3.96 18.67
CA PHE A 166 -17.45 -4.56 17.41
C PHE A 166 -16.41 -4.79 16.30
#